data_AF-A0A4S8JU89-F1
#
_entry.id   AF-A0A4S8JU89-F1
#
_cell.length_a   1.000
_cell.length_b   1.000
_cell.length_c   1.000
_cell.angle_alpha   90.00
_cell.angle_beta   90.00
_cell.angle_gamma   90.00
#
_symmetry.space_group_name_H-M   'P 1'
#
loop_
_entity.id
_entity.type
_entity.pdbx_description
1 polymer ?
#
loop_
_entity_poly.entity_id
_entity_poly.type
_entity_poly.pdbx_seq_one_letter_code
_entity_poly.pdbx_strand_id
1 'polypeptide(L)'
;MYRPYRATLRRPLSLEQDNGYLENNSKLTKAKLNNPVHPITLPMRMDKGDPRTALFKLCRRLQWPMPEFESREEMFRTPITLNGVKTPNFNLFTTKISLHIPNSKVLTLTGEQRTDKKSAQDSAALVLLLELKKQEVCILEEACF
;
A
#
# COMPACT_ATOMS: atom_id res chain seq x y z
N MET A 1 36.52 48.39 4.37
CA MET A 1 37.42 47.24 4.65
C MET A 1 36.57 46.06 5.08
N TYR A 2 36.44 45.03 4.26
CA TYR A 2 35.87 43.75 4.68
C TYR A 2 36.77 42.65 4.13
N ARG A 3 37.44 41.92 5.03
CA ARG A 3 38.11 40.66 4.73
C ARG A 3 37.11 39.53 4.95
N PRO A 4 36.99 38.56 4.03
CA PRO A 4 36.25 37.32 4.25
C PRO A 4 37.15 36.26 4.93
N TYR A 5 36.67 35.02 5.00
CA TYR A 5 37.23 33.79 5.60
C TYR A 5 36.76 33.56 7.05
N ARG A 6 36.18 32.41 7.43
CA ARG A 6 36.64 31.06 7.09
C ARG A 6 35.54 30.01 7.35
N ALA A 7 35.52 28.99 6.51
CA ALA A 7 34.71 27.78 6.63
C ALA A 7 35.27 26.80 7.67
N THR A 8 34.38 25.98 8.26
CA THR A 8 34.68 24.60 8.69
C THR A 8 33.51 23.68 8.37
N LEU A 9 33.86 22.57 7.71
CA LEU A 9 33.05 21.48 7.18
C LEU A 9 32.70 20.40 8.23
N ARG A 10 31.77 19.52 7.82
CA ARG A 10 31.54 18.09 8.19
C ARG A 10 30.41 17.88 9.22
N ARG A 11 29.33 17.10 8.99
CA ARG A 11 28.93 16.04 8.03
C ARG A 11 27.39 16.05 7.87
N PRO A 12 26.82 15.82 6.68
CA PRO A 12 25.55 15.10 6.57
C PRO A 12 25.80 13.60 6.42
N LEU A 13 25.00 12.80 7.13
CA LEU A 13 25.00 11.34 7.11
C LEU A 13 24.48 10.86 5.75
N SER A 14 25.32 10.17 5.00
CA SER A 14 24.96 9.50 3.75
C SER A 14 23.88 8.45 3.98
N LEU A 15 22.79 8.52 3.21
CA LEU A 15 22.02 7.38 2.76
C LEU A 15 21.78 7.59 1.26
N GLU A 16 22.86 7.41 0.50
CA GLU A 16 22.75 7.01 -0.90
C GLU A 16 22.34 5.54 -0.91
N GLN A 17 21.10 5.28 -1.32
CA GLN A 17 20.76 4.03 -1.98
C GLN A 17 20.18 4.41 -3.33
N ASP A 18 21.12 4.61 -4.24
CA ASP A 18 20.96 4.52 -5.68
C ASP A 18 20.20 3.22 -6.00
N ASN A 19 19.03 3.36 -6.61
CA ASN A 19 18.40 2.28 -7.36
C ASN A 19 17.79 2.93 -8.60
N GLY A 20 18.61 2.93 -9.66
CA GLY A 20 18.27 3.39 -10.99
C GLY A 20 16.92 2.85 -11.45
N TYR A 21 15.96 3.74 -11.59
CA TYR A 21 14.80 3.51 -12.42
C TYR A 21 15.27 3.65 -13.88
N LEU A 22 15.42 2.52 -14.56
CA LEU A 22 15.48 2.48 -16.01
C LEU A 22 14.16 3.07 -16.55
N GLU A 23 14.24 4.33 -16.99
CA GLU A 23 13.38 4.88 -18.02
C GLU A 23 13.44 3.98 -19.24
N ASN A 24 12.28 3.47 -19.67
CA ASN A 24 12.07 3.09 -21.06
C ASN A 24 10.73 3.66 -21.51
N ASN A 25 10.83 4.74 -22.27
CA ASN A 25 9.73 5.38 -22.98
C ASN A 25 9.17 4.45 -24.05
N SER A 26 7.87 4.21 -24.04
CA SER A 26 7.13 3.95 -25.27
C SER A 26 5.81 4.73 -25.24
N LYS A 27 5.73 5.76 -26.08
CA LYS A 27 4.48 6.43 -26.46
C LYS A 27 3.53 5.37 -27.02
N LEU A 28 2.63 4.83 -26.19
CA LEU A 28 1.55 3.97 -26.64
C LEU A 28 0.26 4.79 -26.71
N THR A 29 -0.27 4.88 -27.93
CA THR A 29 -1.49 5.58 -28.32
C THR A 29 -2.64 5.40 -27.33
N LYS A 30 -3.30 6.52 -27.01
CA LYS A 30 -4.32 6.77 -25.99
C LYS A 30 -5.63 5.95 -26.10
N ALA A 31 -5.66 4.86 -26.87
CA ALA A 31 -6.87 4.11 -27.20
C ALA A 31 -6.82 2.61 -26.87
N LYS A 32 -5.74 2.09 -26.25
CA LYS A 32 -5.57 0.65 -26.00
C LYS A 32 -5.14 0.29 -24.57
N LEU A 33 -5.36 1.18 -23.59
CA LEU A 33 -4.71 1.12 -22.27
C LEU A 33 -5.68 0.85 -21.11
N ASN A 34 -6.52 -0.17 -21.19
CA ASN A 34 -7.44 -0.46 -20.09
C ASN A 34 -7.49 -1.92 -19.64
N ASN A 35 -6.69 -2.79 -20.27
CA ASN A 35 -6.30 -4.05 -19.67
C ASN A 35 -4.79 -4.21 -19.90
N PRO A 36 -3.99 -4.52 -18.87
CA PRO A 36 -2.59 -4.80 -19.09
C PRO A 36 -2.50 -6.03 -20.01
N VAL A 37 -1.89 -5.87 -21.19
CA VAL A 37 -1.65 -6.99 -22.14
C VAL A 37 -0.76 -8.05 -21.48
N HIS A 38 -0.01 -7.67 -20.45
CA HIS A 38 0.83 -8.53 -19.62
C HIS A 38 0.65 -8.13 -18.14
N PRO A 39 0.46 -9.09 -17.22
CA PRO A 39 0.28 -8.79 -15.80
C PRO A 39 1.46 -8.00 -15.23
N ILE A 40 1.16 -7.02 -14.37
CA ILE A 40 2.21 -6.21 -13.73
C ILE A 40 2.81 -6.99 -12.56
N THR A 41 4.10 -7.27 -12.63
CA THR A 41 4.85 -7.85 -11.51
C THR A 41 5.04 -6.82 -10.40
N LEU A 42 4.62 -7.19 -9.19
CA LEU A 42 4.73 -6.38 -7.99
C LEU A 42 5.51 -7.18 -6.93
N PRO A 43 6.73 -6.75 -6.57
CA PRO A 43 7.38 -7.26 -5.37
C PRO A 43 6.62 -6.73 -4.16
N MET A 44 6.18 -7.63 -3.29
CA MET A 44 5.44 -7.30 -2.08
C MET A 44 5.97 -8.13 -0.91
N ARG A 45 6.26 -7.46 0.20
CA ARG A 45 6.56 -8.10 1.47
C ARG A 45 5.28 -8.17 2.31
N MET A 46 5.20 -9.12 3.23
CA MET A 46 4.08 -9.22 4.18
C MET A 46 4.29 -8.35 5.43
N ASP A 47 5.18 -7.35 5.33
CA ASP A 47 5.45 -6.39 6.38
C ASP A 47 4.35 -5.32 6.50
N LYS A 48 4.31 -4.65 7.66
CA LYS A 48 3.34 -3.58 7.92
C LYS A 48 3.50 -2.44 6.91
N GLY A 49 2.45 -2.14 6.17
CA GLY A 49 2.44 -1.04 5.18
C GLY A 49 2.86 -1.41 3.76
N ASP A 50 3.47 -2.58 3.54
CA ASP A 50 3.83 -3.03 2.19
C ASP A 50 2.62 -3.29 1.29
N PRO A 51 1.54 -3.97 1.73
CA PRO A 51 0.36 -4.20 0.91
C PRO A 51 -0.28 -2.90 0.41
N ARG A 52 -0.37 -1.88 1.27
CA ARG A 52 -0.85 -0.55 0.88
C ARG A 52 0.07 0.08 -0.17
N THR A 53 1.37 0.05 0.06
CA THR A 53 2.37 0.64 -0.84
C THR A 53 2.38 -0.03 -2.21
N ALA A 54 2.31 -1.36 -2.25
CA ALA A 54 2.23 -2.15 -3.48
C ALA A 54 0.96 -1.81 -4.27
N LEU A 55 -0.18 -1.70 -3.60
CA LEU A 55 -1.43 -1.29 -4.22
C LEU A 55 -1.36 0.13 -4.80
N PHE A 56 -0.81 1.10 -4.05
CA PHE A 56 -0.62 2.46 -4.57
C PHE A 56 0.28 2.50 -5.81
N LYS A 57 1.38 1.74 -5.80
CA LYS A 57 2.29 1.62 -6.96
C LYS A 57 1.56 1.02 -8.15
N LEU A 58 0.73 0.00 -7.95
CA LEU A 58 -0.07 -0.63 -9.00
C LEU A 58 -1.07 0.37 -9.61
N CYS A 59 -1.87 1.04 -8.79
CA CYS A 59 -2.84 2.02 -9.25
C CYS A 59 -2.17 3.15 -10.04
N ARG A 60 -1.02 3.65 -9.58
CA ARG A 60 -0.23 4.66 -10.31
C ARG A 60 0.25 4.15 -11.67
N ARG A 61 0.78 2.93 -11.75
CA ARG A 61 1.24 2.33 -13.02
C ARG A 61 0.10 2.14 -14.02
N LEU A 62 -1.06 1.72 -13.53
CA LEU A 62 -2.27 1.53 -14.33
C LEU A 62 -3.06 2.82 -14.60
N GLN A 63 -2.63 3.95 -14.02
CA GLN A 63 -3.35 5.23 -14.06
C GLN A 63 -4.80 5.12 -13.54
N TRP A 64 -5.03 4.20 -12.60
CA TRP A 64 -6.32 4.04 -11.94
C TRP A 64 -6.48 5.09 -10.86
N PRO A 65 -7.74 5.51 -10.55
CA PRO A 65 -8.00 6.37 -9.40
C PRO A 65 -7.50 5.72 -8.11
N MET A 66 -7.14 6.58 -7.16
CA MET A 66 -6.62 6.15 -5.87
C MET A 66 -7.69 5.34 -5.11
N PRO A 67 -7.35 4.18 -4.52
CA PRO A 67 -8.30 3.41 -3.74
C PRO A 67 -8.74 4.18 -2.49
N GLU A 68 -10.03 4.09 -2.18
CA GLU A 68 -10.63 4.70 -1.01
C GLU A 68 -10.71 3.68 0.14
N PHE A 69 -10.37 4.12 1.35
CA PHE A 69 -10.42 3.30 2.55
C PHE A 69 -11.45 3.85 3.53
N GLU A 70 -12.50 3.07 3.80
CA GLU A 70 -13.50 3.36 4.81
C GLU A 70 -13.25 2.44 6.03
N SER A 71 -12.68 3.00 7.09
CA SER A 71 -12.44 2.27 8.34
C SER A 71 -13.63 2.38 9.28
N ARG A 72 -14.10 1.24 9.79
CA ARG A 72 -15.10 1.14 10.85
C ARG A 72 -14.42 0.67 12.12
N GLU A 73 -14.75 1.31 13.22
CA GLU A 73 -14.30 0.95 14.57
C GLU A 73 -15.47 0.36 15.33
N GLU A 74 -15.25 -0.82 15.89
CA GLU A 74 -16.17 -1.52 16.76
C GLU A 74 -15.53 -1.60 18.15
N MET A 75 -16.17 -0.96 19.13
CA MET A 75 -15.69 -0.92 20.50
C MET A 75 -16.36 -2.03 21.30
N PHE A 76 -15.56 -2.98 21.80
CA PHE A 76 -16.04 -4.00 22.69
C PHE A 76 -15.75 -3.57 24.13
N ARG A 77 -16.83 -3.32 24.87
CA ARG A 77 -16.79 -2.97 26.31
C ARG A 77 -16.92 -4.18 27.22
N THR A 78 -16.87 -5.38 26.63
CA THR A 78 -16.88 -6.63 27.38
C THR A 78 -15.49 -6.86 27.96
N PRO A 79 -15.34 -6.89 29.30
CA PRO A 79 -14.03 -7.11 29.91
C PRO A 79 -13.54 -8.50 29.54
N ILE A 80 -12.38 -8.58 28.88
CA ILE A 80 -11.69 -9.85 28.64
C ILE A 80 -10.49 -9.94 29.58
N THR A 81 -10.26 -11.14 30.10
CA THR A 81 -9.07 -11.43 30.93
C THR A 81 -8.02 -12.04 30.03
N LEU A 82 -7.00 -11.27 29.69
CA LEU A 82 -5.90 -11.72 28.84
C LEU A 82 -4.64 -11.76 29.70
N ASN A 83 -4.09 -12.95 29.91
CA ASN A 83 -2.90 -13.19 30.74
C ASN A 83 -3.04 -12.72 32.22
N GLY A 84 -4.24 -12.84 32.79
CA GLY A 84 -4.52 -12.41 34.17
C GLY A 84 -4.75 -10.90 34.35
N VAL A 85 -4.55 -10.11 33.29
CA VAL A 85 -4.84 -8.67 33.29
C VAL A 85 -6.24 -8.46 32.68
N LYS A 86 -7.13 -7.80 33.43
CA LYS A 86 -8.44 -7.39 32.92
C LYS A 86 -8.24 -6.19 32.02
N THR A 87 -8.30 -6.36 30.71
CA THR A 87 -8.40 -5.24 29.77
C THR A 87 -9.88 -4.91 29.59
N PRO A 88 -10.34 -3.74 30.07
CA PRO A 88 -11.76 -3.42 30.11
C PRO A 88 -12.35 -3.14 28.73
N ASN A 89 -11.53 -2.71 27.77
CA ASN A 89 -11.97 -2.32 26.44
C ASN A 89 -10.95 -2.75 25.40
N PHE A 90 -11.41 -3.33 24.31
CA PHE A 90 -10.62 -3.54 23.11
C PHE A 90 -11.40 -3.04 21.89
N ASN A 91 -10.67 -2.43 20.97
CA ASN A 91 -11.24 -1.89 19.74
C ASN A 91 -10.86 -2.81 18.60
N LEU A 92 -11.83 -3.08 17.75
CA LEU A 92 -11.66 -3.84 16.53
C LEU A 92 -11.93 -2.93 15.36
N PHE A 93 -11.02 -2.93 14.40
CA PHE A 93 -11.07 -2.12 13.21
C PHE A 93 -11.29 -3.04 12.01
N THR A 94 -12.30 -2.70 11.21
CA THR A 94 -12.57 -3.35 9.94
C THR A 94 -12.52 -2.29 8.87
N THR A 95 -11.71 -2.50 7.84
CA THR A 95 -11.57 -1.52 6.75
C THR A 95 -12.18 -2.08 5.47
N LYS A 96 -13.06 -1.30 4.86
CA LYS A 96 -13.57 -1.52 3.52
C LYS A 96 -12.72 -0.72 2.53
N ILE A 97 -12.35 -1.34 1.42
CA ILE A 97 -11.58 -0.72 0.35
C ILE A 97 -12.40 -0.71 -0.94
N SER A 98 -12.43 0.44 -1.60
CA SER A 98 -13.13 0.65 -2.87
C SER A 98 -12.14 1.10 -3.94
N LEU A 99 -12.09 0.38 -5.06
CA LEU A 99 -11.25 0.72 -6.20
C LEU A 99 -12.10 0.82 -7.47
N HIS A 100 -12.04 1.97 -8.12
CA HIS A 100 -12.72 2.19 -9.39
C HIS A 100 -11.79 1.81 -10.55
N ILE A 101 -12.08 0.68 -11.20
CA ILE A 101 -11.30 0.22 -12.36
C ILE A 101 -11.91 0.84 -13.62
N PRO A 102 -11.16 1.64 -14.40
CA PRO A 102 -11.64 2.17 -15.67
C PRO A 102 -12.07 1.03 -16.60
N ASN A 103 -13.25 1.14 -17.22
CA ASN A 103 -13.82 0.15 -18.16
C ASN A 103 -14.25 -1.18 -17.50
N SER A 104 -14.29 -1.21 -16.18
CA SER A 104 -14.84 -2.32 -15.40
C SER A 104 -15.71 -1.79 -14.27
N LYS A 105 -16.18 -2.68 -13.41
CA LYS A 105 -16.96 -2.35 -12.23
C LYS A 105 -16.09 -1.77 -11.10
N VAL A 106 -16.73 -1.03 -10.21
CA VAL A 106 -16.14 -0.65 -8.92
C VAL A 106 -15.98 -1.90 -8.07
N LEU A 107 -14.76 -2.19 -7.66
CA LEU A 107 -14.44 -3.32 -6.79
C LEU A 107 -14.44 -2.83 -5.34
N THR A 108 -15.40 -3.33 -4.56
CA THR A 108 -15.51 -3.02 -3.12
C THR A 108 -15.27 -4.31 -2.34
N LEU A 109 -14.26 -4.30 -1.47
CA LEU A 109 -13.87 -5.45 -0.66
C LEU A 109 -13.71 -5.04 0.80
N THR A 110 -13.81 -6.01 1.70
CA THR A 110 -13.64 -5.79 3.14
C THR A 110 -12.44 -6.58 3.62
N GLY A 111 -11.52 -5.90 4.31
CA GLY A 111 -10.37 -6.52 4.95
C GLY A 111 -10.75 -7.27 6.23
N GLU A 112 -9.81 -8.05 6.72
CA GLU A 112 -9.95 -8.74 8.01
C GLU A 112 -9.97 -7.76 9.18
N GLN A 113 -10.76 -8.09 10.19
CA GLN A 113 -10.88 -7.33 11.43
C GLN A 113 -9.59 -7.43 12.27
N ARG A 114 -9.04 -6.29 12.67
CA ARG A 114 -7.76 -6.20 13.41
C ARG A 114 -7.86 -5.24 14.59
N THR A 115 -6.99 -5.40 15.58
CA THR A 115 -6.92 -4.51 16.75
C THR A 115 -6.27 -3.16 16.46
N ASP A 116 -5.55 -3.03 15.34
CA ASP A 116 -4.97 -1.76 14.88
C ASP A 116 -5.64 -1.30 13.59
N LYS A 117 -5.99 -0.01 13.51
CA LYS A 117 -6.55 0.62 12.30
C LYS A 117 -5.66 0.43 11.06
N LYS A 118 -4.34 0.62 11.20
CA LYS A 118 -3.39 0.47 10.08
C LYS A 118 -3.28 -0.98 9.62
N SER A 119 -3.28 -1.93 10.55
CA SER A 119 -3.25 -3.36 10.24
C SER A 119 -4.54 -3.79 9.52
N ALA A 120 -5.70 -3.23 9.89
CA ALA A 120 -6.97 -3.45 9.18
C ALA A 120 -6.95 -2.85 7.75
N GLN A 121 -6.25 -1.74 7.54
CA GLN A 121 -6.07 -1.18 6.19
C GLN A 121 -5.11 -2.04 5.35
N ASP A 122 -4.03 -2.54 5.96
CA ASP A 122 -3.10 -3.47 5.29
C ASP A 122 -3.80 -4.76 4.88
N SER A 123 -4.67 -5.32 5.74
CA SER A 123 -5.46 -6.50 5.41
C SER A 123 -6.43 -6.23 4.24
N ALA A 124 -7.11 -5.08 4.22
CA ALA A 124 -7.98 -4.69 3.12
C ALA A 124 -7.22 -4.51 1.80
N ALA A 125 -6.05 -3.85 1.84
CA ALA A 125 -5.20 -3.68 0.66
C ALA A 125 -4.70 -5.03 0.10
N LEU A 126 -4.31 -5.95 0.98
CA LEU A 126 -3.89 -7.30 0.59
C LEU A 126 -5.03 -8.07 -0.09
N VAL A 127 -6.24 -8.05 0.48
CA VAL A 127 -7.42 -8.70 -0.11
C VAL A 127 -7.70 -8.17 -1.52
N LEU A 128 -7.58 -6.86 -1.73
CA LEU A 128 -7.74 -6.26 -3.05
C LEU A 128 -6.64 -6.69 -4.04
N LEU A 129 -5.37 -6.70 -3.61
CA LEU A 129 -4.27 -7.19 -4.44
C LEU A 129 -4.44 -8.66 -4.83
N LEU A 130 -4.95 -9.50 -3.92
CA LEU A 130 -5.24 -10.91 -4.21
C LEU A 130 -6.37 -11.05 -5.22
N GLU A 131 -7.42 -10.23 -5.17
CA GLU A 131 -8.46 -10.25 -6.20
C GLU A 131 -7.95 -9.76 -7.56
N LEU A 132 -7.08 -8.75 -7.58
CA LEU A 132 -6.43 -8.30 -8.81
C LEU A 132 -5.50 -9.38 -9.40
N LYS A 133 -4.85 -10.17 -8.53
CA LYS A 133 -4.08 -11.35 -8.95
C LYS A 133 -4.97 -12.42 -9.59
N LYS A 134 -6.16 -12.69 -9.04
CA LYS A 134 -7.14 -13.63 -9.64
C LYS A 134 -7.68 -13.15 -10.99
N GLN A 135 -7.75 -11.83 -11.19
CA GLN A 135 -8.13 -11.22 -12.46
C GLN A 135 -6.96 -11.09 -13.44
N GLU A 136 -5.80 -11.66 -13.13
CA GLU A 136 -4.58 -11.61 -13.96
C GLU A 136 -4.09 -10.18 -14.25
N VAL A 137 -4.45 -9.22 -13.40
CA VAL A 137 -4.01 -7.82 -13.51
C VAL A 137 -2.57 -7.66 -13.02
N CYS A 138 -2.21 -8.38 -11.96
CA CYS A 138 -0.88 -8.32 -11.35
C CYS A 138 -0.38 -9.69 -10.87
N ILE A 139 0.93 -9.85 -10.84
CA ILE A 139 1.60 -10.98 -10.20
C ILE A 139 2.25 -10.45 -8.92
N LEU A 140 1.90 -11.05 -7.79
CA LEU A 140 2.53 -10.78 -6.50
C LEU A 140 3.73 -11.71 -6.35
N GLU A 141 4.92 -11.12 -6.29
CA GLU A 141 6.16 -11.82 -5.95
C GLU A 141 6.50 -11.56 -4.48
N GLU A 142 6.64 -12.64 -3.71
CA GLU A 142 7.12 -12.54 -2.33
C GLU A 142 8.59 -12.13 -2.34
N ALA A 143 8.87 -10.90 -1.95
CA ALA A 143 10.23 -10.40 -1.90
C ALA A 143 10.90 -10.86 -0.59
N CYS A 144 11.82 -11.81 -0.67
CA CYS A 144 12.73 -12.16 0.41
C CYS A 144 14.02 -11.33 0.24
N PHE A 145 14.36 -10.48 1.22
CA PHE A 145 15.61 -9.72 1.25
C PHE A 145 16.35 -9.99 2.56
#